data_AF-N1Q3E0-F1
#
_entry.id   AF-N1Q3E0-F1
#
_cell.length_a   1.000
_cell.length_b   1.000
_cell.length_c   1.000
_cell.angle_alpha   90.00
_cell.angle_beta   90.00
_cell.angle_gamma   90.00
#
_symmetry.space_group_name_H-M   'P 1'
#
loop_
_entity.id
_entity.type
_entity.pdbx_description
1 polymer ?
#
loop_
_entity_poly.entity_id
_entity_poly.type
_entity_poly.pdbx_seq_one_letter_code
_entity_poly.pdbx_strand_id
1 'polypeptide(L)'
;MADNIYDEIEIEDMTYDGTLQTYHYPCPCGDRFEINIEDLRDGEEIAVCPSCSLQIRVIFDAGDLPKPGGDGAAQQVQARPQQVVAAS
;
A
#
# COMPACT_ATOMS: atom_id res chain seq x y z
N MET A 1 8.13 -23.02 8.74
CA MET A 1 9.09 -22.08 8.15
C MET A 1 8.34 -20.77 8.09
N ALA A 2 8.60 -19.89 9.06
CA ALA A 2 7.84 -18.64 9.19
C ALA A 2 8.19 -17.78 7.98
N ASP A 3 7.19 -17.59 7.12
CA ASP A 3 7.25 -16.64 6.02
C ASP A 3 7.67 -15.28 6.59
N ASN A 4 8.62 -14.61 5.95
CA ASN A 4 9.28 -13.40 6.48
C ASN A 4 8.37 -12.18 6.31
N ILE A 5 7.15 -12.27 6.84
CA ILE A 5 6.18 -11.19 6.88
C ILE A 5 6.60 -10.25 8.00
N TYR A 6 6.85 -9.00 7.62
CA TYR A 6 7.28 -7.94 8.52
C TYR A 6 6.13 -7.47 9.42
N ASP A 7 4.94 -7.28 8.85
CA ASP A 7 3.75 -6.82 9.56
C ASP A 7 2.46 -7.17 8.77
N GLU A 8 1.31 -7.00 9.42
CA GLU A 8 -0.02 -7.21 8.85
C GLU A 8 -0.76 -5.86 8.84
N ILE A 9 -0.99 -5.31 7.65
CA ILE A 9 -1.52 -3.96 7.45
C ILE A 9 -2.92 -4.06 6.84
N GLU A 10 -3.87 -3.29 7.36
CA GLU A 10 -5.21 -3.21 6.80
C GLU A 10 -5.20 -2.37 5.52
N ILE A 11 -5.98 -2.77 4.52
CA ILE A 11 -6.04 -2.09 3.22
C ILE A 11 -6.50 -0.62 3.31
N GLU A 12 -7.22 -0.27 4.37
CA GLU A 12 -7.65 1.09 4.68
C GLU A 12 -6.50 2.04 5.06
N ASP A 13 -5.38 1.52 5.57
CA ASP A 13 -4.19 2.30 5.90
C ASP A 13 -3.25 2.47 4.68
N MET A 14 -3.51 1.71 3.60
CA MET A 14 -2.77 1.82 2.35
C MET A 14 -3.30 2.94 1.46
N THR A 15 -2.40 3.54 0.68
CA THR A 15 -2.76 4.55 -0.32
C THR A 15 -3.04 3.89 -1.66
N TYR A 16 -4.29 3.96 -2.12
CA TYR A 16 -4.69 3.46 -3.44
C TYR A 16 -4.35 4.45 -4.56
N ASP A 17 -3.57 4.00 -5.56
CA ASP A 17 -3.37 4.72 -6.81
C ASP A 17 -4.34 4.20 -7.87
N GLY A 18 -5.37 5.00 -8.20
CA GLY A 18 -6.37 4.61 -9.21
C GLY A 18 -5.88 4.64 -10.66
N THR A 19 -4.70 5.21 -10.93
CA THR A 19 -4.11 5.25 -12.27
C THR A 19 -3.35 3.96 -12.56
N LEU A 20 -2.58 3.49 -11.57
CA LEU A 20 -1.81 2.25 -11.63
C LEU A 20 -2.60 1.04 -11.13
N GLN A 21 -3.70 1.29 -10.41
CA GLN A 21 -4.50 0.28 -9.72
C GLN A 21 -3.71 -0.49 -8.66
N THR A 22 -2.81 0.21 -7.96
CA THR A 22 -1.83 -0.35 -7.02
C THR A 22 -1.98 0.32 -5.66
N TYR A 23 -1.93 -0.48 -4.59
CA TYR A 23 -1.89 -0.01 -3.21
C TYR A 23 -0.45 0.17 -2.75
N HIS A 24 -0.20 1.28 -2.05
CA HIS A 24 1.12 1.65 -1.57
C HIS A 24 1.12 1.85 -0.05
N TYR A 25 2.19 1.41 0.60
CA TYR A 25 2.39 1.62 2.04
C TYR A 25 3.83 2.03 2.35
N PRO A 26 4.10 3.03 3.21
CA PRO A 26 5.46 3.47 3.52
C PRO A 26 6.28 2.36 4.18
N CYS A 27 7.45 2.05 3.61
CA CYS A 27 8.37 1.07 4.15
C CYS A 27 9.43 1.76 5.04
N PRO A 28 9.82 1.18 6.19
CA PRO A 28 10.87 1.72 7.07
C PRO A 28 12.25 1.84 6.40
N CYS A 29 12.47 1.24 5.23
CA CYS A 29 13.71 1.40 4.45
C CYS A 29 13.79 2.76 3.72
N GLY A 30 12.69 3.52 3.66
CA GLY A 30 12.59 4.79 2.94
C GLY A 30 11.92 4.71 1.56
N ASP A 31 11.52 3.51 1.12
CA ASP A 31 10.72 3.29 -0.08
C ASP A 31 9.26 2.92 0.29
N ARG A 32 8.49 2.33 -0.62
CA ARG A 32 7.12 1.86 -0.39
C ARG A 32 6.95 0.38 -0.74
N PHE A 33 6.04 -0.28 -0.03
CA PHE A 33 5.47 -1.55 -0.45
C PHE A 33 4.45 -1.30 -1.56
N GLU A 34 4.33 -2.23 -2.49
CA GLU A 34 3.38 -2.18 -3.59
C GLU A 34 2.67 -3.53 -3.79
N ILE A 35 1.38 -3.48 -4.11
CA ILE A 35 0.56 -4.64 -4.51
C ILE A 35 -0.58 -4.18 -5.43
N ASN A 36 -0.86 -4.93 -6.50
CA ASN A 36 -1.96 -4.56 -7.38
C ASN A 36 -3.30 -5.03 -6.84
N ILE A 37 -4.34 -4.29 -7.18
CA ILE A 37 -5.72 -4.68 -6.85
C ILE A 37 -6.15 -5.97 -7.56
N GLU A 38 -5.60 -6.26 -8.74
CA GLU A 38 -5.90 -7.50 -9.45
C GLU A 38 -5.37 -8.72 -8.69
N ASP A 39 -4.16 -8.63 -8.15
CA ASP A 39 -3.53 -9.66 -7.33
C ASP A 39 -4.33 -9.86 -6.04
N LEU A 40 -4.71 -8.77 -5.36
CA LEU A 40 -5.62 -8.82 -4.20
C LEU A 40 -6.94 -9.52 -4.52
N ARG A 41 -7.51 -9.31 -5.71
CA ARG A 41 -8.74 -10.00 -6.12
C ARG A 41 -8.55 -11.48 -6.43
N ASP A 42 -7.35 -11.89 -6.82
CA ASP A 42 -7.00 -13.30 -7.02
C ASP A 42 -6.72 -14.02 -5.69
N GLY A 43 -6.60 -13.25 -4.59
CA GLY A 43 -6.32 -13.74 -3.25
C GLY A 43 -4.86 -13.61 -2.83
N GLU A 44 -4.05 -12.87 -3.60
CA GLU A 44 -2.68 -12.53 -3.22
C GLU A 44 -2.70 -11.38 -2.21
N GLU A 45 -2.26 -11.67 -1.00
CA GLU A 45 -2.28 -10.74 0.14
C GLU A 45 -0.88 -10.23 0.49
N ILE A 46 0.13 -10.50 -0.35
CA ILE A 46 1.53 -10.19 -0.05
C ILE A 46 2.00 -8.97 -0.83
N ALA A 47 2.18 -7.85 -0.12
CA ALA A 47 2.79 -6.66 -0.71
C ALA A 47 4.30 -6.68 -0.51
N VAL A 48 5.05 -6.37 -1.56
CA VAL A 48 6.51 -6.48 -1.59
C VAL A 48 7.13 -5.10 -1.72
N CYS A 49 8.25 -4.85 -1.02
CA CYS A 49 9.04 -3.65 -1.24
C CYS A 49 10.20 -3.94 -2.22
N PRO A 50 10.32 -3.21 -3.34
CA PRO A 50 11.37 -3.44 -4.33
C PRO A 50 12.78 -3.13 -3.81
N SER A 51 12.89 -2.28 -2.77
CA SER A 51 14.18 -1.82 -2.24
C SER A 51 14.78 -2.72 -1.16
N CYS A 52 13.96 -3.32 -0.29
CA CYS A 52 14.45 -4.07 0.88
C CYS A 52 14.03 -5.53 0.92
N SER A 53 13.28 -6.03 -0.08
CA SER A 53 12.75 -7.39 -0.15
C SER A 53 11.86 -7.82 1.04
N LEU A 54 11.49 -6.86 1.91
CA LEU A 54 10.51 -7.10 2.95
C LEU A 54 9.15 -7.35 2.30
N GLN A 55 8.34 -8.13 3.01
CA GLN A 55 7.00 -8.50 2.63
C GLN A 55 6.06 -8.15 3.78
N ILE A 56 4.91 -7.58 3.49
CA ILE A 56 3.83 -7.35 4.46
C ILE A 56 2.59 -8.07 3.99
N ARG A 57 1.76 -8.50 4.93
CA ARG A 57 0.45 -9.07 4.62
C ARG A 57 -0.59 -7.95 4.62
N VAL A 58 -1.40 -7.90 3.58
CA VAL A 58 -2.51 -6.96 3.44
C VAL A 58 -3.78 -7.65 3.87
N ILE A 59 -4.43 -7.12 4.90
CA ILE A 59 -5.73 -7.59 5.36
C ILE A 59 -6.81 -6.80 4.62
N PHE A 60 -7.62 -7.49 3.83
CA PHE A 60 -8.69 -6.89 3.02
C PHE A 60 -9.93 -7.78 3.00
N ASP A 61 -11.09 -7.18 2.74
CA ASP A 61 -12.32 -7.88 2.37
C ASP A 61 -12.63 -7.59 0.89
N ALA A 62 -13.23 -8.57 0.20
CA ALA A 62 -13.61 -8.41 -1.20
C ALA A 62 -14.59 -7.25 -1.44
N GLY A 63 -15.33 -6.82 -0.40
CA GLY A 63 -16.22 -5.67 -0.43
C GLY A 63 -15.53 -4.30 -0.43
N ASP A 64 -14.31 -4.20 0.09
CA ASP A 64 -13.55 -2.95 0.24
C ASP A 64 -12.74 -2.58 -1.02
N LEU A 65 -12.54 -3.55 -1.91
CA LEU A 65 -11.81 -3.30 -3.15
C LEU A 65 -12.65 -2.47 -4.14
N PRO A 66 -12.13 -1.35 -4.66
CA PRO A 66 -12.84 -0.54 -5.64
C PRO A 66 -13.16 -1.38 -6.88
N LYS A 67 -14.39 -1.27 -7.40
CA LYS A 67 -14.85 -2.09 -8.54
C LYS A 67 -14.16 -1.68 -9.84
N PRO A 68 -13.86 -2.62 -10.76
CA PRO A 68 -13.35 -2.26 -12.06
C PRO A 68 -14.49 -1.62 -12.88
N GLY A 69 -14.54 -0.29 -12.95
CA GLY A 69 -15.42 0.44 -13.86
C GLY A 69 -16.62 1.17 -13.26
N GLY A 70 -16.51 1.76 -12.07
CA GLY A 70 -17.58 2.63 -11.54
C GLY A 70 -17.05 3.73 -10.63
N ASP A 71 -16.93 4.92 -11.24
CA ASP A 71 -16.97 6.27 -10.64
C ASP A 71 -15.95 6.63 -9.53
N GLY A 72 -15.08 7.58 -9.87
CA GLY A 72 -13.88 7.91 -9.12
C GLY A 72 -14.06 8.48 -7.72
N ALA A 73 -13.06 8.19 -6.88
CA ALA A 73 -12.65 9.04 -5.77
C ALA A 73 -11.15 8.86 -5.57
N ALA A 74 -10.36 9.69 -6.26
CA ALA A 74 -8.97 9.93 -5.90
C ALA A 74 -8.96 10.60 -4.51
N GLN A 75 -8.95 9.82 -3.44
CA GLN A 75 -8.78 10.34 -2.09
C GLN A 75 -7.29 10.60 -1.88
N GLN A 76 -6.89 11.84 -2.13
CA GLN A 76 -5.58 12.38 -1.80
C GLN A 76 -5.33 12.28 -0.29
N VAL A 77 -4.56 11.28 0.16
CA VAL A 77 -4.00 11.25 1.52
C VAL A 77 -2.66 12.00 1.51
N GLN A 78 -2.81 13.32 1.64
CA GLN A 78 -1.91 14.29 2.27
C GLN A 78 -0.57 13.75 2.82
N ALA A 79 0.46 13.68 1.97
CA ALA A 79 1.84 13.78 2.44
C ALA A 79 2.09 15.22 2.89
N ARG A 80 1.87 15.53 4.18
CA ARG A 80 2.32 16.78 4.80
C ARG A 80 3.86 16.72 4.94
N PRO A 81 4.66 17.55 4.24
CA PRO A 81 6.07 17.69 4.55
C PRO A 81 6.22 18.58 5.79
N GLN A 82 6.15 17.97 6.97
CA GLN A 82 6.72 18.56 8.19
C GLN A 82 8.22 18.20 8.15
N GLN A 83 9.20 19.09 8.25
CA GLN A 83 9.25 20.53 8.47
C GLN A 83 10.71 20.91 8.24
N VAL A 84 10.96 21.93 7.42
CA VAL A 84 12.24 22.62 7.37
C VAL A 84 12.47 23.30 8.72
N VAL A 85 13.48 22.87 9.48
CA VAL A 85 14.12 23.74 10.47
C VAL A 85 15.60 23.86 10.13
N ALA A 86 15.94 25.11 9.83
CA ALA A 86 17.23 25.56 9.37
C ALA A 86 18.35 25.26 10.37
N ALA A 87 19.51 24.97 9.81
CA ALA A 87 20.79 25.05 10.51
C ALA A 87 21.01 26.47 11.06
N SER A 88 21.58 26.56 12.26
CA SER A 88 22.28 27.72 12.80
C SER A 88 23.43 27.22 13.66
#